data_AF-A0A9E3T1V6-F1
#
_entry.id   AF-A0A9E3T1V6-F1
#
_cell.length_a   1.000
_cell.length_b   1.000
_cell.length_c   1.000
_cell.angle_alpha   90.00
_cell.angle_beta   90.00
_cell.angle_gamma   90.00
#
_symmetry.space_group_name_H-M   'P 1'
#
loop_
_entity.id
_entity.type
_entity.pdbx_description
1 polymer ?
#
loop_
_entity_poly.entity_id
_entity_poly.type
_entity_poly.pdbx_seq_one_letter_code
_entity_poly.pdbx_strand_id
1 'polypeptide(L)'
;MGTGKRSDLEYRALQIFGKEVQVGLDRSEGSRILADEISLYPAGHSDLEPELVINHAPLALNSAGYTNPASHWTLKDGFITKSSRGDIYFHLDSAHRLTHIDFQDQPEKGWWWSQVSRFANIQFADAIQSIGQTFHELIMVPSVYFDPRRFLVHASAFEAPSGGIIMIGGTGGVGKTSLALALCREHGYRFVNDDIAVISEEGHVWPNLAYPKIYAYNVEGNLPLKRQIVGQGGWLNQFHWQFHLQLGPDRVRRRVSPQALFGTYSPLGGRLQQYILLVREDRSDLLVEPMEAAQAAHLSRLVIETEQYAMKNHFLWDAYNRIVNQEVPSLLISDVFDRWERLARQVFSNAECLILHVPRQMDHLTFKDRVVSLITTGTF
;
A
#
# COMPACT_ATOMS: atom_id res chain seq x y z
N MET A 1 1.36 -2.06 35.77
CA MET A 1 1.59 -1.81 34.33
C MET A 1 2.95 -1.14 34.24
N GLY A 2 3.98 -1.93 33.96
CA GLY A 2 5.34 -1.42 33.87
C GLY A 2 5.52 -0.67 32.56
N THR A 3 6.14 0.50 32.62
CA THR A 3 6.77 1.13 31.46
C THR A 3 7.86 0.18 30.96
N GLY A 4 7.50 -0.73 30.05
CA GLY A 4 8.50 -1.48 29.28
C GLY A 4 9.43 -0.44 28.68
N LYS A 5 10.70 -0.46 29.08
CA LYS A 5 11.65 0.56 28.65
C LYS A 5 11.80 0.44 27.13
N ARG A 6 11.59 1.55 26.41
CA ARG A 6 11.93 1.70 24.98
C ARG A 6 13.43 1.44 24.68
N SER A 7 14.24 1.13 25.69
CA SER A 7 15.68 0.84 25.58
C SER A 7 16.02 -0.46 24.85
N ASP A 8 15.03 -1.32 24.58
CA ASP A 8 15.28 -2.67 24.06
C ASP A 8 14.96 -2.81 22.55
N LEU A 9 14.61 -1.70 21.88
CA LEU A 9 14.35 -1.69 20.44
C LEU A 9 15.65 -1.63 19.63
N GLU A 10 15.75 -2.45 18.59
CA GLU A 10 16.74 -2.33 17.53
C GLU A 10 16.22 -1.35 16.48
N TYR A 11 16.95 -0.26 16.25
CA TYR A 11 16.54 0.75 15.27
C TYR A 11 17.22 0.55 13.92
N ARG A 12 16.44 0.71 12.85
CA ARG A 12 16.91 0.70 11.46
C ARG A 12 16.55 2.02 10.79
N ALA A 13 17.55 2.72 10.27
CA ALA A 13 17.33 3.90 9.43
C ALA A 13 17.09 3.44 7.98
N LEU A 14 16.01 3.91 7.35
CA LEU A 14 15.56 3.52 6.03
C LEU A 14 15.12 4.73 5.21
N GLN A 15 15.26 4.65 3.90
CA GLN A 15 14.66 5.58 2.94
C GLN A 15 13.32 5.05 2.47
N ILE A 16 12.21 5.60 2.98
CA ILE A 16 10.85 5.18 2.59
C ILE A 16 10.07 6.39 2.10
N PHE A 17 9.53 6.31 0.90
CA PHE A 17 8.82 7.41 0.23
C PHE A 17 9.66 8.70 0.12
N GLY A 18 10.98 8.56 0.04
CA GLY A 18 11.92 9.69 0.02
C GLY A 18 12.02 10.43 1.34
N LYS A 19 11.74 9.75 2.46
CA LYS A 19 11.92 10.25 3.81
C LYS A 19 12.95 9.44 4.57
N GLU A 20 13.66 10.10 5.48
CA GLU A 20 14.41 9.40 6.54
C GLU A 20 13.43 8.82 7.56
N VAL A 21 13.24 7.50 7.54
CA VAL A 21 12.36 6.79 8.47
C VAL A 21 13.19 5.91 9.38
N GLN A 22 13.01 6.08 10.69
CA GLN A 22 13.64 5.21 11.67
C GLN A 22 12.62 4.19 12.19
N VAL A 23 12.89 2.90 12.02
CA VAL A 23 12.00 1.82 12.46
C VAL A 23 12.60 1.10 13.66
N GLY A 24 11.97 1.19 14.82
CA GLY A 24 12.31 0.49 16.04
C GLY A 24 11.60 -0.87 16.12
N LEU A 25 12.38 -1.94 16.24
CA LEU A 25 11.92 -3.32 16.24
C LEU A 25 12.24 -4.01 17.56
N ASP A 26 11.24 -4.64 18.18
CA ASP A 26 11.46 -5.47 19.36
C ASP A 26 11.99 -6.87 18.99
N ARG A 27 12.10 -7.77 19.98
CA ARG A 27 12.59 -9.15 19.76
C ARG A 27 11.50 -10.14 19.36
N SER A 28 10.31 -9.67 18.98
CA SER A 28 9.20 -10.54 18.60
C SER A 28 9.40 -11.15 17.20
N GLU A 29 8.68 -12.24 16.93
CA GLU A 29 8.65 -12.84 15.59
C GLU A 29 8.07 -11.88 14.54
N GLY A 30 7.07 -11.06 14.92
CA GLY A 30 6.50 -10.04 14.03
C GLY A 30 7.55 -9.00 13.62
N SER A 31 8.38 -8.53 14.56
CA SER A 31 9.51 -7.65 14.27
C SER A 31 10.53 -8.28 13.33
N ARG A 32 10.81 -9.58 13.47
CA ARG A 32 11.72 -10.30 12.56
C ARG A 32 11.15 -10.38 11.13
N ILE A 33 9.87 -10.73 10.99
CA ILE A 33 9.20 -10.76 9.67
C ILE A 33 9.18 -9.37 9.05
N LEU A 34 8.86 -8.35 9.85
CA LEU A 34 8.85 -6.97 9.38
C LEU A 34 10.25 -6.51 8.94
N ALA A 35 11.29 -6.84 9.70
CA ALA A 35 12.68 -6.55 9.35
C ALA A 35 13.05 -7.10 7.97
N ASP A 36 12.62 -8.34 7.67
CA ASP A 36 12.83 -8.98 6.38
C ASP A 36 12.07 -8.25 5.26
N GLU A 37 10.81 -7.86 5.48
CA GLU A 37 10.01 -7.13 4.47
C GLU A 37 10.59 -5.72 4.19
N ILE A 38 10.95 -4.96 5.22
CA ILE A 38 11.46 -3.58 5.06
C ILE A 38 12.92 -3.54 4.59
N SER A 39 13.63 -4.67 4.58
CA SER A 39 15.00 -4.77 4.04
C SER A 39 15.10 -4.48 2.54
N LEU A 40 13.95 -4.45 1.84
CA LEU A 40 13.88 -4.05 0.44
C LEU A 40 14.11 -2.55 0.23
N TYR A 41 13.91 -1.73 1.26
CA TYR A 41 14.17 -0.29 1.17
C TYR A 41 15.66 0.01 1.35
N PRO A 42 16.19 1.06 0.68
CA PRO A 42 17.55 1.51 0.92
C PRO A 42 17.77 1.88 2.39
N ALA A 43 18.99 1.68 2.88
CA ALA A 43 19.40 2.19 4.17
C ALA A 43 19.30 3.73 4.17
N GLY A 44 18.81 4.28 5.29
CA GLY A 44 18.78 5.71 5.57
C GLY A 44 20.15 6.24 5.98
N HIS A 45 20.23 7.55 6.10
CA HIS A 45 21.45 8.24 6.54
C HIS A 45 21.46 8.30 8.06
N SER A 46 22.41 7.62 8.71
CA SER A 46 22.47 7.51 10.17
C SER A 46 22.78 8.83 10.89
N ASP A 47 23.27 9.83 10.16
CA ASP A 47 23.64 11.16 10.64
C ASP A 47 22.51 12.20 10.52
N LEU A 48 21.42 11.87 9.82
CA LEU A 48 20.26 12.73 9.71
C LEU A 48 19.23 12.42 10.80
N GLU A 49 18.59 13.46 11.32
CA GLU A 49 17.43 13.32 12.18
C GLU A 49 16.27 12.70 11.38
N PRO A 50 15.61 11.65 11.90
CA PRO A 50 14.52 11.01 11.18
C PRO A 50 13.33 11.95 11.03
N GLU A 51 12.72 11.96 9.85
CA GLU A 51 11.46 12.68 9.61
C GLU A 51 10.26 11.95 10.22
N LEU A 52 10.38 10.63 10.43
CA LEU A 52 9.36 9.80 11.06
C LEU A 52 10.00 8.64 11.82
N VAL A 53 9.59 8.46 13.07
CA VAL A 53 9.97 7.29 13.86
C VAL A 53 8.79 6.33 13.97
N ILE A 54 8.99 5.04 13.70
CA ILE A 54 7.95 4.01 13.77
C ILE A 54 8.41 2.90 14.70
N ASN A 55 7.67 2.61 15.77
CA ASN A 55 8.03 1.57 16.72
C ASN A 55 7.03 0.42 16.70
N HIS A 56 7.51 -0.80 16.48
CA HIS A 56 6.75 -2.01 16.74
C HIS A 56 6.97 -2.43 18.20
N ALA A 57 6.06 -2.00 19.08
CA ALA A 57 6.17 -2.19 20.52
C ALA A 57 4.79 -2.03 21.20
N PRO A 58 4.62 -2.57 22.43
CA PRO A 58 3.40 -2.34 23.21
C PRO A 58 3.10 -0.85 23.39
N LEU A 59 1.84 -0.47 23.17
CA LEU A 59 1.41 0.93 23.27
C LEU A 59 1.42 1.40 24.73
N ALA A 60 2.22 2.42 25.02
CA ALA A 60 2.25 3.07 26.33
C ALA A 60 1.25 4.25 26.37
N LEU A 61 0.07 3.99 26.93
CA LEU A 61 -1.00 4.97 27.02
C LEU A 61 -0.86 5.78 28.31
N ASN A 62 -0.35 7.00 28.19
CA ASN A 62 -0.13 7.88 29.35
C ASN A 62 -1.08 9.08 29.39
N SER A 63 -1.89 9.30 28.35
CA SER A 63 -2.79 10.45 28.23
C SER A 63 -4.26 10.03 28.36
N ALA A 64 -5.04 10.87 29.05
CA ALA A 64 -6.49 10.81 28.97
C ALA A 64 -6.93 11.19 27.55
N GLY A 65 -8.01 10.58 27.07
CA GLY A 65 -8.54 10.86 25.74
C GLY A 65 -9.98 10.42 25.58
N TYR A 66 -10.53 10.67 24.41
CA TYR A 66 -11.93 10.43 24.08
C TYR A 66 -12.07 9.24 23.14
N THR A 67 -12.86 8.25 23.55
CA THR A 67 -13.16 7.09 22.71
C THR A 67 -14.55 7.25 22.12
N ASN A 68 -14.60 7.58 20.83
CA ASN A 68 -15.84 7.62 20.06
C ASN A 68 -15.50 7.60 18.56
N PRO A 69 -15.85 6.53 17.82
CA PRO A 69 -16.40 5.24 18.28
C PRO A 69 -15.35 4.38 19.01
N ALA A 70 -15.72 3.16 19.45
CA ALA A 70 -14.79 2.24 20.12
C ALA A 70 -13.53 1.88 19.30
N SER A 71 -13.59 2.00 17.97
CA SER A 71 -12.46 1.78 17.07
C SER A 71 -11.49 2.96 16.98
N HIS A 72 -11.80 4.11 17.59
CA HIS A 72 -10.98 5.32 17.52
C HIS A 72 -10.82 5.96 18.90
N TRP A 73 -9.60 6.38 19.21
CA TRP A 73 -9.31 7.08 20.46
C TRP A 73 -8.52 8.35 20.20
N THR A 74 -9.13 9.51 20.43
CA THR A 74 -8.50 10.82 20.30
C THR A 74 -7.74 11.16 21.59
N LEU A 75 -6.48 11.54 21.45
CA LEU A 75 -5.58 11.91 22.55
C LEU A 75 -5.08 13.35 22.35
N LYS A 76 -4.53 13.96 23.40
CA LYS A 76 -4.00 15.33 23.31
C LYS A 76 -2.91 15.45 22.25
N ASP A 77 -2.02 14.46 22.20
CA ASP A 77 -0.83 14.38 21.35
C ASP A 77 -1.02 13.45 20.13
N GLY A 78 -2.26 13.16 19.73
CA GLY A 78 -2.52 12.36 18.54
C GLY A 78 -3.81 11.55 18.61
N PHE A 79 -3.83 10.38 17.97
CA PHE A 79 -4.96 9.47 18.03
C PHE A 79 -4.57 8.02 17.75
N ILE A 80 -5.41 7.10 18.22
CA ILE A 80 -5.25 5.66 18.04
C ILE A 80 -6.36 5.12 17.15
N THR A 81 -5.96 4.35 16.15
CA THR A 81 -6.88 3.53 15.35
C THR A 81 -6.80 2.09 15.85
N LYS A 82 -7.95 1.50 16.18
CA LYS A 82 -8.05 0.11 16.63
C LYS A 82 -8.65 -0.74 15.52
N SER A 83 -8.01 -1.87 15.24
CA SER A 83 -8.47 -2.82 14.23
C SER A 83 -8.26 -4.26 14.69
N SER A 84 -8.81 -5.21 13.92
CA SER A 84 -8.54 -6.63 14.15
C SER A 84 -7.08 -7.04 13.92
N ARG A 85 -6.29 -6.20 13.24
CA ARG A 85 -4.86 -6.45 12.99
C ARG A 85 -3.96 -5.93 14.10
N GLY A 86 -4.41 -4.92 14.84
CA GLY A 86 -3.56 -4.21 15.78
C GLY A 86 -4.12 -2.84 16.12
N ASP A 87 -3.48 -2.22 17.09
CA ASP A 87 -3.69 -0.83 17.47
C ASP A 87 -2.51 0.00 16.98
N ILE A 88 -2.80 1.17 16.39
CA ILE A 88 -1.80 2.07 15.80
C ILE A 88 -2.01 3.44 16.41
N TYR A 89 -0.98 3.99 17.05
CA TYR A 89 -0.97 5.33 17.63
C TYR A 89 -0.16 6.29 16.76
N PHE A 90 -0.84 7.26 16.15
CA PHE A 90 -0.23 8.38 15.43
C PHE A 90 0.05 9.53 16.41
N HIS A 91 1.32 9.81 16.67
CA HIS A 91 1.75 10.91 17.54
C HIS A 91 1.99 12.19 16.73
N LEU A 92 1.35 13.26 17.17
CA LEU A 92 1.40 14.58 16.56
C LEU A 92 2.08 15.56 17.51
N ASP A 93 2.89 16.45 16.96
CA ASP A 93 3.44 17.57 17.73
C ASP A 93 2.40 18.69 17.94
N SER A 94 2.80 19.76 18.61
CA SER A 94 1.94 20.92 18.86
C SER A 94 1.50 21.68 17.60
N ALA A 95 2.14 21.43 16.46
CA ALA A 95 1.76 21.95 15.15
C ALA A 95 0.98 20.92 14.31
N HIS A 96 0.50 19.84 14.94
CA HIS A 96 -0.21 18.72 14.30
C HIS A 96 0.60 17.99 13.21
N ARG A 97 1.95 18.07 13.27
CA ARG A 97 2.82 17.30 12.39
C ARG A 97 3.02 15.91 12.96
N LEU A 98 2.91 14.89 12.10
CA LEU A 98 3.20 13.52 12.46
C LEU A 98 4.70 13.35 12.73
N THR A 99 5.06 12.87 13.91
CA THR A 99 6.47 12.69 14.32
C THR A 99 6.79 11.24 14.65
N HIS A 100 5.85 10.53 15.27
CA HIS A 100 6.04 9.13 15.68
C HIS A 100 4.79 8.31 15.37
N ILE A 101 4.98 7.03 15.07
CA ILE A 101 3.90 6.03 15.05
C ILE A 101 4.31 4.85 15.91
N ASP A 102 3.58 4.57 16.97
CA ASP A 102 3.73 3.32 17.72
C ASP A 102 2.63 2.36 17.27
N PHE A 103 2.96 1.08 17.07
CA PHE A 103 1.96 0.08 16.74
C PHE A 103 2.25 -1.27 17.39
N GLN A 104 1.18 -1.98 17.69
CA GLN A 104 1.22 -3.32 18.26
C GLN A 104 0.25 -4.24 17.53
N ASP A 105 0.69 -5.46 17.25
CA ASP A 105 -0.23 -6.51 16.79
C ASP A 105 -1.18 -6.92 17.91
N GLN A 106 -2.36 -7.40 17.52
CA GLN A 106 -3.24 -8.08 18.48
C GLN A 106 -2.57 -9.40 18.93
N PRO A 107 -2.42 -9.64 20.24
CA PRO A 107 -1.84 -10.89 20.73
C PRO A 107 -2.69 -12.08 20.27
N GLU A 108 -2.05 -13.09 19.69
CA GLU A 108 -2.75 -14.30 19.26
C GLU A 108 -3.44 -14.96 20.46
N LYS A 109 -4.70 -15.38 20.28
CA LYS A 109 -5.42 -16.18 21.27
C LYS A 109 -4.90 -17.63 21.26
N GLY A 110 -3.62 -17.88 21.51
CA GLY A 110 -3.03 -19.23 21.57
C GLY A 110 -2.86 -19.94 20.21
N TRP A 111 -1.97 -20.94 20.19
CA TRP A 111 -1.46 -21.59 18.98
C TRP A 111 -2.53 -22.25 18.09
N TRP A 112 -3.56 -22.86 18.67
CA TRP A 112 -4.58 -23.57 17.88
C TRP A 112 -5.53 -22.61 17.17
N TRP A 113 -5.88 -21.48 17.80
CA TRP A 113 -6.71 -20.45 17.17
C TRP A 113 -5.97 -19.74 16.04
N SER A 114 -4.64 -19.57 16.16
CA SER A 114 -3.86 -19.00 15.06
C SER A 114 -3.86 -19.91 13.83
N GLN A 115 -3.69 -21.22 13.99
CA GLN A 115 -3.82 -22.17 12.87
C GLN A 115 -5.21 -22.12 12.20
N VAL A 116 -6.31 -22.10 12.98
CA VAL A 116 -7.67 -21.98 12.43
C VAL A 116 -7.85 -20.64 11.70
N SER A 117 -7.37 -19.54 12.29
CA SER A 117 -7.45 -18.22 11.67
C SER A 117 -6.69 -18.16 10.33
N ARG A 118 -5.54 -18.84 10.23
CA ARG A 118 -4.76 -18.96 8.99
C ARG A 118 -5.51 -19.71 7.90
N PHE A 119 -6.16 -20.82 8.24
CA PHE A 119 -6.96 -21.61 7.29
C PHE A 119 -8.23 -20.90 6.81
N ALA A 120 -8.81 -20.02 7.64
CA ALA A 120 -9.96 -19.20 7.25
C ALA A 120 -9.54 -17.95 6.44
N ASN A 121 -8.31 -17.48 6.59
CA ASN A 121 -7.81 -16.29 5.90
C ASN A 121 -7.47 -16.61 4.43
N ILE A 122 -8.07 -15.84 3.50
CA ILE A 122 -7.80 -15.89 2.05
C ILE A 122 -6.31 -15.88 1.68
N GLN A 123 -5.46 -15.28 2.52
CA GLN A 123 -4.01 -15.13 2.33
C GLN A 123 -3.18 -16.27 2.95
N PHE A 124 -3.79 -17.16 3.71
CA PHE A 124 -3.11 -18.14 4.57
C PHE A 124 -2.17 -17.52 5.61
N ALA A 125 -2.49 -16.30 6.06
CA ALA A 125 -1.69 -15.51 6.99
C ALA A 125 -2.38 -15.38 8.36
N ASP A 126 -1.61 -15.48 9.45
CA ASP A 126 -2.02 -15.03 10.79
C ASP A 126 -1.75 -13.52 10.95
N ALA A 127 -2.06 -12.98 12.14
CA ALA A 127 -1.84 -11.57 12.44
C ALA A 127 -0.35 -11.20 12.32
N ILE A 128 0.53 -12.06 12.83
CA ILE A 128 1.99 -11.88 12.83
C ILE A 128 2.54 -11.88 11.40
N GLN A 129 2.07 -12.78 10.53
CA GLN A 129 2.43 -12.83 9.11
C GLN A 129 1.85 -11.67 8.29
N SER A 130 0.88 -10.95 8.85
CA SER A 130 0.29 -9.75 8.24
C SER A 130 0.99 -8.47 8.69
N ILE A 131 2.03 -8.54 9.52
CA ILE A 131 2.73 -7.36 10.07
C ILE A 131 3.19 -6.38 9.00
N GLY A 132 3.81 -6.89 7.93
CA GLY A 132 4.27 -6.05 6.84
C GLY A 132 3.11 -5.45 6.04
N GLN A 133 1.96 -6.12 5.99
CA GLN A 133 0.74 -5.53 5.43
C GLN A 133 0.25 -4.37 6.30
N THR A 134 0.21 -4.54 7.62
CA THR A 134 -0.12 -3.47 8.58
C THR A 134 0.83 -2.29 8.42
N PHE A 135 2.14 -2.54 8.40
CA PHE A 135 3.16 -1.50 8.22
C PHE A 135 2.97 -0.70 6.93
N HIS A 136 2.80 -1.36 5.79
CA HIS A 136 2.67 -0.63 4.54
C HIS A 136 1.30 0.04 4.38
N GLU A 137 0.20 -0.68 4.63
CA GLU A 137 -1.16 -0.22 4.31
C GLU A 137 -1.78 0.66 5.40
N LEU A 138 -1.44 0.42 6.67
CA LEU A 138 -2.09 1.08 7.81
C LEU A 138 -1.17 2.07 8.54
N ILE A 139 0.12 2.10 8.23
CA ILE A 139 1.10 3.02 8.84
C ILE A 139 1.71 3.92 7.77
N MET A 140 2.48 3.35 6.84
CA MET A 140 3.22 4.12 5.84
C MET A 140 2.30 4.89 4.89
N VAL A 141 1.28 4.23 4.33
CA VAL A 141 0.31 4.90 3.44
C VAL A 141 -0.45 6.01 4.19
N PRO A 142 -1.03 5.78 5.39
CA PRO A 142 -1.65 6.86 6.19
C PRO A 142 -0.71 7.99 6.59
N SER A 143 0.59 7.75 6.75
CA SER A 143 1.56 8.81 7.08
C SER A 143 1.61 9.93 6.02
N VAL A 144 1.24 9.63 4.78
CA VAL A 144 1.22 10.59 3.66
C VAL A 144 0.11 11.64 3.80
N TYR A 145 -0.95 11.37 4.57
CA TYR A 145 -2.00 12.36 4.84
C TYR A 145 -1.46 13.61 5.55
N PHE A 146 -0.42 13.44 6.37
CA PHE A 146 0.26 14.51 7.09
C PHE A 146 1.38 15.17 6.28
N ASP A 147 1.67 14.67 5.09
CA ASP A 147 2.71 15.21 4.23
C ASP A 147 2.15 16.27 3.27
N PRO A 148 2.62 17.53 3.34
CA PRO A 148 2.16 18.57 2.43
C PRO A 148 2.74 18.44 1.01
N ARG A 149 3.82 17.68 0.81
CA ARG A 149 4.58 17.59 -0.44
C ARG A 149 4.35 16.28 -1.20
N ARG A 150 3.46 15.41 -0.70
CA ARG A 150 3.18 14.10 -1.29
C ARG A 150 1.68 13.82 -1.36
N PHE A 151 1.31 12.99 -2.31
CA PHE A 151 -0.06 12.51 -2.49
C PHE A 151 -0.09 11.04 -2.91
N LEU A 152 -1.27 10.44 -2.79
CA LEU A 152 -1.50 9.03 -3.11
C LEU A 152 -2.32 8.89 -4.39
N VAL A 153 -2.02 7.84 -5.16
CA VAL A 153 -2.82 7.40 -6.30
C VAL A 153 -2.99 5.88 -6.20
N HIS A 154 -4.22 5.39 -6.41
CA HIS A 154 -4.47 3.95 -6.54
C HIS A 154 -4.06 3.49 -7.95
N ALA A 155 -2.83 3.04 -8.06
CA ALA A 155 -2.22 2.62 -9.31
C ALA A 155 -1.04 1.70 -9.03
N SER A 156 -0.82 0.71 -9.89
CA SER A 156 0.46 0.01 -9.96
C SER A 156 1.48 0.88 -10.68
N ALA A 157 2.75 0.84 -10.29
CA ALA A 157 3.80 1.58 -10.97
C ALA A 157 5.00 0.68 -11.31
N PHE A 158 5.61 1.00 -12.45
CA PHE A 158 6.70 0.24 -13.03
C PHE A 158 7.73 1.20 -13.61
N GLU A 159 9.00 0.86 -13.46
CA GLU A 159 10.07 1.56 -14.16
C GLU A 159 10.33 0.88 -15.50
N ALA A 160 10.20 1.66 -16.58
CA ALA A 160 10.42 1.17 -17.93
C ALA A 160 11.91 0.86 -18.18
N PRO A 161 12.25 -0.08 -19.09
CA PRO A 161 13.64 -0.35 -19.46
C PRO A 161 14.39 0.88 -20.00
N SER A 162 13.67 1.81 -20.64
CA SER A 162 14.19 3.10 -21.11
C SER A 162 14.41 4.13 -19.99
N GLY A 163 14.03 3.80 -18.76
CA GLY A 163 13.96 4.72 -17.62
C GLY A 163 12.61 5.43 -17.51
N GLY A 164 12.37 5.99 -16.33
CA GLY A 164 11.12 6.66 -15.97
C GLY A 164 9.99 5.71 -15.57
N ILE A 165 8.93 6.28 -15.00
CA ILE A 165 7.86 5.51 -14.36
C ILE A 165 6.59 5.57 -15.21
N ILE A 166 6.00 4.39 -15.43
CA ILE A 166 4.66 4.22 -15.96
C ILE A 166 3.75 3.79 -14.81
N MET A 167 2.61 4.47 -14.68
CA MET A 167 1.59 4.15 -13.70
C MET A 167 0.32 3.65 -14.39
N ILE A 168 -0.26 2.58 -13.85
CA ILE A 168 -1.52 2.01 -14.31
C ILE A 168 -2.56 2.15 -13.19
N GLY A 169 -3.46 3.12 -13.34
CA GLY A 169 -4.54 3.40 -12.41
C GLY A 169 -5.84 2.67 -12.75
N GLY A 170 -6.80 2.76 -11.83
CA GLY A 170 -8.16 2.26 -12.01
C GLY A 170 -8.68 1.56 -10.76
N THR A 171 -9.96 1.20 -10.78
CA THR A 171 -10.63 0.54 -9.65
C THR A 171 -10.14 -0.90 -9.41
N GLY A 172 -10.59 -1.53 -8.34
CA GLY A 172 -10.34 -2.95 -8.09
C GLY A 172 -10.82 -3.84 -9.26
N GLY A 173 -10.02 -4.85 -9.62
CA GLY A 173 -10.41 -5.86 -10.61
C GLY A 173 -10.22 -5.47 -12.08
N VAL A 174 -9.74 -4.27 -12.41
CA VAL A 174 -9.56 -3.84 -13.82
C VAL A 174 -8.40 -4.53 -14.55
N GLY A 175 -7.46 -5.12 -13.81
CA GLY A 175 -6.35 -5.92 -14.35
C GLY A 175 -4.93 -5.43 -14.03
N LYS A 176 -4.76 -4.41 -13.16
CA LYS A 176 -3.46 -3.79 -12.85
C LYS A 176 -2.37 -4.79 -12.45
N THR A 177 -2.62 -5.64 -11.46
CA THR A 177 -1.67 -6.67 -10.99
C THR A 177 -1.33 -7.72 -12.05
N SER A 178 -2.23 -8.01 -12.99
CA SER A 178 -1.92 -8.92 -14.10
C SER A 178 -1.00 -8.27 -15.13
N LEU A 179 -1.16 -6.97 -15.39
CA LEU A 179 -0.22 -6.21 -16.20
C LEU A 179 1.13 -6.09 -15.49
N ALA A 180 1.16 -5.92 -14.17
CA ALA A 180 2.39 -5.96 -13.37
C ALA A 180 3.18 -7.24 -13.59
N LEU A 181 2.51 -8.39 -13.54
CA LEU A 181 3.13 -9.70 -13.76
C LEU A 181 3.73 -9.83 -15.15
N ALA A 182 3.00 -9.42 -16.20
CA ALA A 182 3.54 -9.46 -17.56
C ALA A 182 4.71 -8.48 -17.74
N LEU A 183 4.52 -7.20 -17.43
CA LEU A 183 5.52 -6.17 -17.67
C LEU A 183 6.84 -6.49 -16.95
N CYS A 184 6.78 -6.83 -15.66
CA CYS A 184 7.99 -7.06 -14.87
C CYS A 184 8.67 -8.39 -15.17
N ARG A 185 7.92 -9.47 -15.46
CA ARG A 185 8.52 -10.79 -15.69
C ARG A 185 8.90 -11.06 -17.13
N GLU A 186 8.17 -10.48 -18.08
CA GLU A 186 8.26 -10.83 -19.50
C GLU A 186 8.90 -9.69 -20.33
N HIS A 187 8.83 -8.43 -19.86
CA HIS A 187 9.25 -7.26 -20.65
C HIS A 187 10.32 -6.38 -19.99
N GLY A 188 10.96 -6.87 -18.92
CA GLY A 188 12.12 -6.21 -18.31
C GLY A 188 11.82 -4.93 -17.50
N TYR A 189 10.55 -4.66 -17.20
CA TYR A 189 10.18 -3.57 -16.31
C TYR A 189 10.58 -3.88 -14.87
N ARG A 190 10.92 -2.85 -14.09
CA ARG A 190 11.19 -3.03 -12.65
C ARG A 190 9.97 -2.66 -11.83
N PHE A 191 9.63 -3.50 -10.86
CA PHE A 191 8.51 -3.25 -9.94
C PHE A 191 8.78 -2.01 -9.07
N VAL A 192 7.80 -1.11 -8.94
CA VAL A 192 7.86 0.06 -8.05
C VAL A 192 6.79 -0.06 -6.96
N ASN A 193 5.55 -0.34 -7.34
CA ASN A 193 4.45 -0.69 -6.43
C ASN A 193 3.30 -1.41 -7.15
N ASP A 194 2.42 -2.10 -6.40
CA ASP A 194 1.25 -2.82 -6.95
C ASP A 194 -0.06 -2.02 -6.79
N ASP A 195 -0.30 -1.43 -5.62
CA ASP A 195 -1.65 -0.93 -5.28
C ASP A 195 -1.68 0.59 -5.05
N ILE A 196 -0.83 1.09 -4.16
CA ILE A 196 -0.78 2.51 -3.81
C ILE A 196 0.57 3.10 -4.21
N ALA A 197 0.54 4.04 -5.15
CA ALA A 197 1.68 4.85 -5.53
C ALA A 197 1.75 6.11 -4.66
N VAL A 198 2.96 6.46 -4.22
CA VAL A 198 3.24 7.67 -3.43
C VAL A 198 4.07 8.60 -4.31
N ILE A 199 3.55 9.80 -4.54
CA ILE A 199 4.12 10.74 -5.53
C ILE A 199 4.46 12.05 -4.82
N SER A 200 5.64 12.60 -5.10
CA SER A 200 6.03 13.93 -4.63
C SER A 200 5.47 15.04 -5.51
N GLU A 201 5.47 16.28 -5.01
CA GLU A 201 5.06 17.48 -5.75
C GLU A 201 5.89 17.74 -7.03
N GLU A 202 7.12 17.20 -7.09
CA GLU A 202 8.00 17.27 -8.26
C GLU A 202 7.72 16.15 -9.29
N GLY A 203 6.78 15.25 -8.99
CA GLY A 203 6.41 14.13 -9.88
C GLY A 203 7.32 12.92 -9.77
N HIS A 204 8.08 12.78 -8.68
CA HIS A 204 8.81 11.54 -8.38
C HIS A 204 7.87 10.52 -7.75
N VAL A 205 7.75 9.35 -8.38
CA VAL A 205 7.01 8.20 -7.85
C VAL A 205 7.95 7.38 -6.99
N TRP A 206 7.69 7.36 -5.70
CA TRP A 206 8.46 6.59 -4.75
C TRP A 206 7.97 5.15 -4.67
N PRO A 207 8.89 4.18 -4.49
CA PRO A 207 8.50 2.78 -4.40
C PRO A 207 7.73 2.50 -3.12
N ASN A 208 6.68 1.70 -3.26
CA ASN A 208 5.95 1.09 -2.16
C ASN A 208 6.07 -0.42 -2.31
N LEU A 209 7.08 -0.96 -1.63
CA LEU A 209 7.54 -2.34 -1.75
C LEU A 209 6.73 -3.32 -0.89
N ALA A 210 5.50 -2.93 -0.54
CA ALA A 210 4.50 -3.83 0.02
C ALA A 210 4.36 -5.07 -0.88
N TYR A 211 4.39 -6.25 -0.26
CA TYR A 211 4.35 -7.50 -1.01
C TYR A 211 3.05 -7.60 -1.84
N PRO A 212 3.14 -7.70 -3.18
CA PRO A 212 1.98 -7.81 -4.05
C PRO A 212 1.10 -9.02 -3.68
N LYS A 213 -0.20 -8.85 -3.87
CA LYS A 213 -1.21 -9.87 -3.54
C LYS A 213 -1.59 -10.61 -4.82
N ILE A 214 -1.07 -11.81 -4.99
CA ILE A 214 -1.30 -12.61 -6.21
C ILE A 214 -2.45 -13.59 -5.98
N TYR A 215 -3.53 -13.41 -6.71
CA TYR A 215 -4.73 -14.26 -6.69
C TYR A 215 -4.57 -15.48 -7.60
N ALA A 216 -5.46 -16.46 -7.46
CA ALA A 216 -5.41 -17.64 -8.32
C ALA A 216 -5.66 -17.35 -9.79
N TYR A 217 -6.54 -16.39 -10.12
CA TYR A 217 -6.74 -16.02 -11.52
C TYR A 217 -5.49 -15.41 -12.15
N ASN A 218 -4.60 -14.78 -11.37
CA ASN A 218 -3.36 -14.20 -11.90
C ASN A 218 -2.36 -15.26 -12.38
N VAL A 219 -2.50 -16.51 -11.92
CA VAL A 219 -1.58 -17.62 -12.25
C VAL A 219 -2.23 -18.66 -13.14
N GLU A 220 -3.46 -18.40 -13.61
CA GLU A 220 -4.17 -19.28 -14.52
C GLU A 220 -3.38 -19.42 -15.83
N GLY A 221 -3.23 -20.66 -16.31
CA GLY A 221 -2.39 -20.96 -17.47
C GLY A 221 -0.88 -20.88 -17.24
N ASN A 222 -0.38 -20.44 -16.07
CA ASN A 222 1.05 -20.28 -15.79
C ASN A 222 1.53 -21.21 -14.66
N LEU A 223 1.79 -22.48 -14.99
CA LEU A 223 2.24 -23.50 -14.03
C LEU A 223 3.56 -23.14 -13.30
N PRO A 224 4.61 -22.61 -13.97
CA PRO A 224 5.82 -22.19 -13.28
C PRO A 224 5.55 -21.12 -12.22
N LEU A 225 4.76 -20.10 -12.54
CA LEU A 225 4.39 -19.03 -11.60
C LEU A 225 3.56 -19.57 -10.44
N LYS A 226 2.58 -20.44 -10.71
CA LYS A 226 1.79 -21.10 -9.66
C LYS A 226 2.69 -21.90 -8.71
N ARG A 227 3.66 -22.66 -9.22
CA ARG A 227 4.61 -23.43 -8.39
C ARG A 227 5.49 -22.51 -7.56
N GLN A 228 5.95 -21.40 -8.12
CA GLN A 228 6.74 -20.40 -7.39
C GLN A 228 5.96 -19.78 -6.22
N ILE A 229 4.67 -19.48 -6.41
CA ILE A 229 3.84 -18.82 -5.39
C ILE A 229 3.34 -19.80 -4.32
N VAL A 230 2.86 -20.97 -4.75
CA VAL A 230 2.22 -21.94 -3.82
C VAL A 230 3.26 -22.89 -3.21
N GLY A 231 4.34 -23.18 -3.92
CA GLY A 231 5.36 -24.16 -3.51
C GLY A 231 6.18 -23.75 -2.28
N GLN A 232 6.23 -22.47 -1.95
CA GLN A 232 7.04 -21.95 -0.83
C GLN A 232 6.50 -22.32 0.57
N GLY A 233 5.22 -22.72 0.69
CA GLY A 233 4.55 -22.91 1.99
C GLY A 233 4.34 -24.36 2.46
N GLY A 234 4.98 -25.35 1.83
CA GLY A 234 4.76 -26.77 2.14
C GLY A 234 3.37 -27.29 1.74
N TRP A 235 3.02 -28.50 2.18
CA TRP A 235 1.81 -29.22 1.73
C TRP A 235 0.50 -28.61 2.26
N LEU A 236 0.50 -28.05 3.47
CA LEU A 236 -0.68 -27.38 4.05
C LEU A 236 -1.07 -26.14 3.23
N ASN A 237 -0.09 -25.35 2.79
CA ASN A 237 -0.33 -24.19 1.94
C ASN A 237 -0.92 -24.57 0.58
N GLN A 238 -0.45 -25.69 0.01
CA GLN A 238 -0.99 -26.23 -1.23
C GLN A 238 -2.43 -26.70 -1.04
N PHE A 239 -2.71 -27.44 0.03
CA PHE A 239 -4.07 -27.89 0.34
C PHE A 239 -5.03 -26.71 0.53
N HIS A 240 -4.64 -25.72 1.35
CA HIS A 240 -5.42 -24.50 1.55
C HIS A 240 -5.69 -23.77 0.23
N TRP A 241 -4.66 -23.67 -0.64
CA TRP A 241 -4.84 -23.07 -1.96
C TRP A 241 -5.88 -23.80 -2.79
N GLN A 242 -5.80 -25.13 -2.87
CA GLN A 242 -6.75 -25.92 -3.65
C GLN A 242 -8.17 -25.86 -3.09
N PHE A 243 -8.31 -25.88 -1.76
CA PHE A 243 -9.61 -25.78 -1.10
C PHE A 243 -10.31 -24.46 -1.43
N HIS A 244 -9.64 -23.32 -1.24
CA HIS A 244 -10.26 -22.02 -1.53
C HIS A 244 -10.41 -21.75 -3.04
N LEU A 245 -9.55 -22.32 -3.88
CA LEU A 245 -9.71 -22.24 -5.33
C LEU A 245 -11.05 -22.83 -5.79
N GLN A 246 -11.56 -23.87 -5.12
CA GLN A 246 -12.88 -24.44 -5.41
C GLN A 246 -14.04 -23.48 -5.08
N LEU A 247 -13.82 -22.51 -4.18
CA LEU A 247 -14.80 -21.49 -3.81
C LEU A 247 -14.78 -20.29 -4.77
N GLY A 248 -13.70 -20.14 -5.56
CA GLY A 248 -13.54 -19.09 -6.57
C GLY A 248 -12.08 -18.66 -6.70
N PRO A 249 -11.62 -18.29 -7.92
CA PRO A 249 -10.23 -17.87 -8.14
C PRO A 249 -9.88 -16.50 -7.50
N ASP A 250 -10.90 -15.70 -7.17
CA ASP A 250 -10.82 -14.46 -6.39
C ASP A 250 -10.79 -14.70 -4.87
N ARG A 251 -11.07 -15.94 -4.43
CA ARG A 251 -11.17 -16.34 -3.01
C ARG A 251 -9.88 -16.93 -2.44
N VAL A 252 -8.79 -16.86 -3.18
CA VAL A 252 -7.47 -17.30 -2.71
C VAL A 252 -6.38 -16.40 -3.27
N ARG A 253 -5.48 -15.94 -2.40
CA ARG A 253 -4.31 -15.14 -2.81
C ARG A 253 -3.09 -15.40 -1.93
N ARG A 254 -1.90 -14.98 -2.35
CA ARG A 254 -0.68 -14.97 -1.53
C ARG A 254 0.05 -13.65 -1.66
N ARG A 255 0.68 -13.21 -0.56
CA ARG A 255 1.65 -12.12 -0.56
C ARG A 255 3.01 -12.68 -0.90
N VAL A 256 3.71 -12.07 -1.84
CA VAL A 256 5.04 -12.53 -2.28
C VAL A 256 5.96 -11.32 -2.37
N SER A 257 7.20 -11.46 -1.88
CA SER A 257 8.20 -10.40 -2.00
C SER A 257 8.38 -9.98 -3.46
N PRO A 258 8.45 -8.67 -3.79
CA PRO A 258 8.77 -8.20 -5.14
C PRO A 258 10.04 -8.83 -5.70
N GLN A 259 11.10 -8.95 -4.87
CA GLN A 259 12.34 -9.59 -5.27
C GLN A 259 12.13 -11.06 -5.63
N ALA A 260 11.37 -11.80 -4.81
CA ALA A 260 11.09 -13.20 -5.07
C ALA A 260 10.16 -13.40 -6.27
N LEU A 261 9.22 -12.47 -6.52
CA LEU A 261 8.21 -12.59 -7.57
C LEU A 261 8.72 -12.13 -8.94
N PHE A 262 9.43 -11.02 -9.01
CA PHE A 262 9.85 -10.38 -10.26
C PHE A 262 11.35 -10.53 -10.52
N GLY A 263 12.14 -10.92 -9.53
CA GLY A 263 13.61 -10.98 -9.63
C GLY A 263 14.30 -9.61 -9.57
N THR A 264 13.58 -8.52 -9.82
CA THR A 264 14.07 -7.15 -9.74
C THR A 264 12.96 -6.19 -9.31
N TYR A 265 13.35 -5.07 -8.71
CA TYR A 265 12.49 -3.95 -8.33
C TYR A 265 13.30 -2.65 -8.38
N SER A 266 12.61 -1.52 -8.36
CA SER A 266 13.21 -0.19 -8.31
C SER A 266 13.26 0.30 -6.87
N PRO A 267 14.44 0.34 -6.21
CA PRO A 267 14.55 0.73 -4.81
C PRO A 267 14.40 2.25 -4.60
N LEU A 268 14.54 3.05 -5.67
CA LEU A 268 14.49 4.51 -5.61
C LEU A 268 13.28 5.11 -6.35
N GLY A 269 12.60 4.31 -7.19
CA GLY A 269 11.53 4.81 -8.05
C GLY A 269 12.07 5.76 -9.13
N GLY A 270 11.29 6.76 -9.53
CA GLY A 270 11.70 7.70 -10.57
C GLY A 270 10.64 8.71 -10.95
N ARG A 271 10.94 9.54 -11.96
CA ARG A 271 10.00 10.53 -12.47
C ARG A 271 8.85 9.87 -13.24
N LEU A 272 7.61 10.29 -12.95
CA LEU A 272 6.44 9.90 -13.73
C LEU A 272 6.57 10.39 -15.17
N GLN A 273 6.46 9.46 -16.12
CA GLN A 273 6.40 9.77 -17.55
C GLN A 273 5.00 9.58 -18.10
N GLN A 274 4.32 8.53 -17.66
CA GLN A 274 3.02 8.15 -18.20
C GLN A 274 2.07 7.64 -17.11
N TYR A 275 0.81 8.05 -17.19
CA TYR A 275 -0.29 7.57 -16.36
C TYR A 275 -1.43 7.06 -17.23
N ILE A 276 -1.74 5.76 -17.13
CA ILE A 276 -2.81 5.10 -17.87
C ILE A 276 -3.92 4.74 -16.89
N LEU A 277 -5.11 5.30 -17.08
CA LEU A 277 -6.30 4.93 -16.33
C LEU A 277 -7.07 3.81 -17.05
N LEU A 278 -7.18 2.64 -16.43
CA LEU A 278 -7.96 1.52 -16.98
C LEU A 278 -9.44 1.65 -16.65
N VAL A 279 -10.29 1.51 -17.67
CA VAL A 279 -11.75 1.44 -17.52
C VAL A 279 -12.27 0.20 -18.22
N ARG A 280 -13.14 -0.56 -17.55
CA ARG A 280 -13.84 -1.72 -18.14
C ARG A 280 -15.26 -1.29 -18.51
N GLU A 281 -15.62 -1.37 -19.77
CA GLU A 281 -16.93 -0.93 -20.26
C GLU A 281 -17.49 -1.83 -21.38
N ASP A 282 -18.76 -1.65 -21.73
CA ASP A 282 -19.41 -2.42 -22.80
C ASP A 282 -19.04 -1.85 -24.17
N ARG A 283 -17.99 -2.43 -24.78
CA ARG A 283 -17.45 -2.02 -26.07
C ARG A 283 -16.83 -3.23 -26.78
N SER A 284 -16.64 -3.14 -28.10
CA SER A 284 -16.14 -4.27 -28.91
C SER A 284 -14.61 -4.37 -28.98
N ASP A 285 -13.89 -3.25 -28.87
CA ASP A 285 -12.44 -3.20 -29.01
C ASP A 285 -11.78 -2.27 -27.99
N LEU A 286 -10.46 -2.34 -27.82
CA LEU A 286 -9.69 -1.38 -27.03
C LEU A 286 -9.78 0.00 -27.64
N LEU A 287 -9.80 1.02 -26.79
CA LEU A 287 -9.63 2.41 -27.21
C LEU A 287 -8.76 3.12 -26.20
N VAL A 288 -7.75 3.80 -26.72
CA VAL A 288 -6.92 4.72 -25.95
C VAL A 288 -7.34 6.13 -26.32
N GLU A 289 -7.56 6.96 -25.32
CA GLU A 289 -7.79 8.39 -25.52
C GLU A 289 -6.83 9.19 -24.64
N PRO A 290 -6.35 10.35 -25.12
CA PRO A 290 -5.65 11.28 -24.25
C PRO A 290 -6.61 11.78 -23.16
N MET A 291 -6.08 11.97 -21.97
CA MET A 291 -6.80 12.47 -20.80
C MET A 291 -6.15 13.75 -20.30
N GLU A 292 -6.95 14.79 -20.08
CA GLU A 292 -6.47 16.03 -19.49
C GLU A 292 -5.95 15.83 -18.06
N ALA A 293 -4.88 16.51 -17.69
CA ALA A 293 -4.28 16.38 -16.36
C ALA A 293 -5.27 16.65 -15.21
N ALA A 294 -6.18 17.60 -15.39
CA ALA A 294 -7.23 17.89 -14.42
C ALA A 294 -8.23 16.74 -14.26
N GLN A 295 -8.60 16.08 -15.37
CA GLN A 295 -9.46 14.91 -15.36
C GLN A 295 -8.76 13.73 -14.69
N ALA A 296 -7.49 13.49 -15.02
CA ALA A 296 -6.66 12.45 -14.41
C ALA A 296 -6.57 12.62 -12.88
N ALA A 297 -6.31 13.85 -12.42
CA ALA A 297 -6.24 14.20 -11.00
C ALA A 297 -7.57 13.96 -10.29
N HIS A 298 -8.68 14.42 -10.88
CA HIS A 298 -10.01 14.27 -10.31
C HIS A 298 -10.42 12.79 -10.17
N LEU A 299 -10.24 11.99 -11.23
CA LEU A 299 -10.57 10.57 -11.21
C LEU A 299 -9.68 9.81 -10.22
N SER A 300 -8.38 10.14 -10.14
CA SER A 300 -7.47 9.56 -9.15
C SER A 300 -7.92 9.85 -7.72
N ARG A 301 -8.38 11.07 -7.44
CA ARG A 301 -8.93 11.47 -6.13
C ARG A 301 -10.16 10.64 -5.78
N LEU A 302 -11.12 10.48 -6.69
CA LEU A 302 -12.34 9.71 -6.44
C LEU A 302 -12.03 8.24 -6.09
N VAL A 303 -11.08 7.63 -6.81
CA VAL A 303 -10.67 6.25 -6.54
C VAL A 303 -10.00 6.14 -5.17
N ILE A 304 -8.99 6.98 -4.87
CA ILE A 304 -8.26 6.86 -3.59
C ILE A 304 -9.15 7.21 -2.39
N GLU A 305 -10.06 8.17 -2.53
CA GLU A 305 -11.03 8.53 -1.49
C GLU A 305 -11.97 7.36 -1.14
N THR A 306 -12.31 6.54 -2.13
CA THR A 306 -13.17 5.36 -1.96
C THR A 306 -12.40 4.22 -1.28
N GLU A 307 -11.19 3.95 -1.75
CA GLU A 307 -10.35 2.84 -1.26
C GLU A 307 -9.86 3.07 0.18
N GLN A 308 -9.61 4.33 0.54
CA GLN A 308 -9.10 4.70 1.86
C GLN A 308 -10.21 5.08 2.85
N TYR A 309 -11.44 4.60 2.62
CA TYR A 309 -12.61 4.88 3.45
C TYR A 309 -12.38 4.61 4.95
N ALA A 310 -11.71 3.51 5.30
CA ALA A 310 -11.46 3.15 6.69
C ALA A 310 -10.61 4.21 7.42
N MET A 311 -9.51 4.66 6.81
CA MET A 311 -8.66 5.69 7.39
C MET A 311 -9.35 7.07 7.39
N LYS A 312 -10.05 7.40 6.30
CA LYS A 312 -10.90 8.61 6.21
C LYS A 312 -11.85 8.72 7.40
N ASN A 313 -12.52 7.63 7.77
CA ASN A 313 -13.40 7.62 8.92
C ASN A 313 -12.68 7.91 10.24
N HIS A 314 -11.46 7.41 10.44
CA HIS A 314 -10.70 7.74 11.63
C HIS A 314 -10.35 9.22 11.71
N PHE A 315 -10.04 9.89 10.60
CA PHE A 315 -9.84 11.35 10.58
C PHE A 315 -11.14 12.11 10.88
N LEU A 316 -12.27 11.65 10.35
CA LEU A 316 -13.58 12.25 10.67
C LEU A 316 -13.91 12.11 12.15
N TRP A 317 -13.58 10.97 12.77
CA TRP A 317 -13.78 10.77 14.20
C TRP A 317 -12.83 11.61 15.07
N ASP A 318 -11.57 11.75 14.67
CA ASP A 318 -10.64 12.67 15.34
C ASP A 318 -11.16 14.10 15.31
N ALA A 319 -11.57 14.59 14.13
CA ALA A 319 -12.13 15.92 13.97
C ALA A 319 -13.40 16.11 14.82
N TYR A 320 -14.33 15.16 14.78
CA TYR A 320 -15.54 15.19 15.59
C TYR A 320 -15.22 15.30 17.09
N ASN A 321 -14.36 14.41 17.59
CA ASN A 321 -14.02 14.37 19.01
C ASN A 321 -13.31 15.64 19.46
N ARG A 322 -12.41 16.21 18.64
CA ARG A 322 -11.73 17.47 18.96
C ARG A 322 -12.71 18.64 18.99
N ILE A 323 -13.59 18.75 18.00
CA ILE A 323 -14.60 19.81 17.93
C ILE A 323 -15.54 19.78 19.13
N VAL A 324 -16.02 18.59 19.53
CA VAL A 324 -16.87 18.42 20.73
C VAL A 324 -16.16 18.92 21.99
N ASN A 325 -14.83 18.80 22.03
CA ASN A 325 -13.98 19.27 23.13
C ASN A 325 -13.43 20.69 22.93
N GLN A 326 -13.93 21.44 21.94
CA GLN A 326 -13.48 22.81 21.63
C GLN A 326 -11.98 22.88 21.26
N GLU A 327 -11.44 21.79 20.71
CA GLU A 327 -10.09 21.70 20.16
C GLU A 327 -10.11 21.81 18.63
N VAL A 328 -8.97 22.18 18.05
CA VAL A 328 -8.78 22.20 16.59
C VAL A 328 -8.57 20.76 16.11
N PRO A 329 -9.26 20.30 15.05
CA PRO A 329 -9.00 19.01 14.41
C PRO A 329 -7.53 18.81 14.08
N SER A 330 -6.99 17.60 14.27
CA SER A 330 -5.59 17.33 13.88
C SER A 330 -5.37 17.50 12.38
N LEU A 331 -6.38 17.13 11.61
CA LEU A 331 -6.36 17.11 10.16
C LEU A 331 -7.81 17.15 9.64
N LEU A 332 -8.06 18.00 8.65
CA LEU A 332 -9.32 18.00 7.90
C LEU A 332 -9.12 17.21 6.61
N ILE A 333 -9.91 16.15 6.44
CA ILE A 333 -9.74 15.23 5.30
C ILE A 333 -10.07 15.89 3.96
N SER A 334 -10.99 16.85 3.93
CA SER A 334 -11.28 17.69 2.77
C SER A 334 -10.02 18.40 2.27
N ASP A 335 -9.29 19.02 3.19
CA ASP A 335 -8.11 19.83 2.87
C ASP A 335 -6.97 18.96 2.33
N VAL A 336 -6.88 17.71 2.81
CA VAL A 336 -5.93 16.73 2.27
C VAL A 336 -6.29 16.37 0.84
N PHE A 337 -7.54 16.03 0.55
CA PHE A 337 -7.94 15.61 -0.79
C PHE A 337 -7.89 16.77 -1.79
N ASP A 338 -8.24 17.99 -1.38
CA ASP A 338 -8.10 19.19 -2.20
C ASP A 338 -6.61 19.47 -2.49
N ARG A 339 -5.73 19.32 -1.50
CA ARG A 339 -4.28 19.40 -1.69
C ARG A 339 -3.79 18.35 -2.68
N TRP A 340 -4.19 17.10 -2.51
CA TRP A 340 -3.80 16.00 -3.39
C TRP A 340 -4.27 16.20 -4.83
N GLU A 341 -5.49 16.69 -5.06
CA GLU A 341 -5.97 17.00 -6.41
C GLU A 341 -5.14 18.10 -7.08
N ARG A 342 -4.77 19.14 -6.33
CA ARG A 342 -3.90 20.21 -6.84
C ARG A 342 -2.51 19.69 -7.20
N LEU A 343 -1.88 18.93 -6.30
CA LEU A 343 -0.57 18.32 -6.54
C LEU A 343 -0.62 17.35 -7.73
N ALA A 344 -1.62 16.48 -7.78
CA ALA A 344 -1.84 15.55 -8.87
C ALA A 344 -1.99 16.27 -10.21
N ARG A 345 -2.79 17.35 -10.26
CA ARG A 345 -2.97 18.15 -11.49
C ARG A 345 -1.64 18.74 -11.98
N GLN A 346 -0.80 19.26 -11.08
CA GLN A 346 0.53 19.78 -11.43
C GLN A 346 1.48 18.69 -11.93
N VAL A 347 1.48 17.52 -11.28
CA VAL A 347 2.35 16.41 -11.70
C VAL A 347 1.88 15.83 -13.03
N PHE A 348 0.58 15.59 -13.19
CA PHE A 348 -0.01 15.02 -14.40
C PHE A 348 0.07 15.94 -15.62
N SER A 349 0.20 17.26 -15.45
CA SER A 349 0.47 18.15 -16.58
C SER A 349 1.87 17.98 -17.18
N ASN A 350 2.76 17.26 -16.48
CA ASN A 350 4.12 16.95 -16.93
C ASN A 350 4.30 15.49 -17.33
N ALA A 351 3.21 14.71 -17.40
CA ALA A 351 3.19 13.31 -17.79
C ALA A 351 2.16 13.09 -18.90
N GLU A 352 2.38 12.06 -19.72
CA GLU A 352 1.37 11.62 -20.67
C GLU A 352 0.23 10.93 -19.91
N CYS A 353 -0.97 11.49 -19.98
CA CYS A 353 -2.15 10.93 -19.33
C CYS A 353 -3.08 10.32 -20.37
N LEU A 354 -3.39 9.04 -20.19
CA LEU A 354 -4.22 8.26 -21.10
C LEU A 354 -5.36 7.59 -20.33
N ILE A 355 -6.51 7.44 -20.98
CA ILE A 355 -7.56 6.53 -20.55
C ILE A 355 -7.60 5.36 -21.54
N LEU A 356 -7.51 4.14 -21.01
CA LEU A 356 -7.60 2.92 -21.78
C LEU A 356 -8.91 2.21 -21.45
N HIS A 357 -9.81 2.28 -22.40
CA HIS A 357 -11.10 1.60 -22.36
C HIS A 357 -10.95 0.17 -22.84
N VAL A 358 -11.33 -0.76 -21.97
CA VAL A 358 -11.18 -2.20 -22.16
C VAL A 358 -12.56 -2.85 -22.24
N PRO A 359 -12.86 -3.63 -23.30
CA PRO A 359 -14.08 -4.42 -23.35
C PRO A 359 -14.27 -5.25 -22.08
N ARG A 360 -15.46 -5.13 -21.47
CA ARG A 360 -15.83 -5.89 -20.28
C ARG A 360 -15.77 -7.40 -20.50
N GLN A 361 -16.07 -7.84 -21.72
CA GLN A 361 -16.10 -9.26 -22.10
C GLN A 361 -14.75 -9.80 -22.60
N MET A 362 -13.71 -8.95 -22.68
CA MET A 362 -12.38 -9.40 -23.11
C MET A 362 -11.80 -10.38 -22.10
N ASP A 363 -11.40 -11.55 -22.60
CA ASP A 363 -10.77 -12.58 -21.77
C ASP A 363 -9.41 -12.11 -21.22
N HIS A 364 -8.99 -12.75 -20.14
CA HIS A 364 -7.86 -12.28 -19.35
C HIS A 364 -6.53 -12.31 -20.12
N LEU A 365 -6.32 -13.33 -20.95
CA LEU A 365 -5.07 -13.52 -21.69
C LEU A 365 -4.99 -12.51 -22.84
N THR A 366 -6.06 -12.38 -23.62
CA THR A 366 -6.15 -11.36 -24.68
C THR A 366 -5.98 -9.95 -24.12
N PHE A 367 -6.56 -9.66 -22.95
CA PHE A 367 -6.34 -8.38 -22.26
C PHE A 367 -4.87 -8.16 -21.95
N LYS A 368 -4.22 -9.13 -21.31
CA LYS A 368 -2.81 -9.03 -20.93
C LYS A 368 -1.95 -8.78 -22.17
N ASP A 369 -2.09 -9.60 -23.19
CA ASP A 369 -1.24 -9.57 -24.39
C ASP A 369 -1.43 -8.26 -25.17
N ARG A 370 -2.67 -7.84 -25.40
CA ARG A 370 -2.95 -6.61 -26.17
C ARG A 370 -2.52 -5.36 -25.41
N VAL A 371 -2.84 -5.25 -24.12
CA VAL A 371 -2.51 -4.04 -23.35
C VAL A 371 -1.01 -3.92 -23.09
N VAL A 372 -0.32 -5.03 -22.82
CA VAL A 372 1.14 -5.04 -22.71
C VAL A 372 1.78 -4.66 -24.05
N SER A 373 1.25 -5.12 -25.18
CA SER A 373 1.72 -4.70 -26.50
C SER A 373 1.58 -3.19 -26.72
N LEU A 374 0.45 -2.58 -26.33
CA LEU A 374 0.26 -1.11 -26.41
C LEU A 374 1.31 -0.39 -25.56
N ILE A 375 1.48 -0.79 -24.30
CA ILE A 375 2.42 -0.16 -23.36
C ILE A 375 3.88 -0.29 -23.84
N THR A 376 4.27 -1.47 -24.31
CA THR A 376 5.67 -1.76 -24.68
C THR A 376 6.07 -1.18 -26.03
N THR A 377 5.12 -0.99 -26.95
CA THR A 377 5.39 -0.41 -28.26
C THR A 377 5.19 1.11 -28.29
N GLY A 378 4.49 1.67 -27.31
CA GLY A 378 4.09 3.08 -27.31
C GLY A 378 3.09 3.41 -28.42
N THR A 379 2.42 2.40 -28.98
CA THR A 379 1.41 2.59 -30.04
C THR A 379 0.06 2.80 -29.37
N PHE A 380 -0.28 4.05 -29.06
CA PHE A 380 -1.55 4.44 -28.46
C PHE A 380 -2.54 4.98 -29.49
#